data_AF-A0AAJ1QUB5-F1
#
_entry.id   AF-A0AAJ1QUB5-F1
#
_cell.length_a   1.000
_cell.length_b   1.000
_cell.length_c   1.000
_cell.angle_alpha   90.00
_cell.angle_beta   90.00
_cell.angle_gamma   90.00
#
_symmetry.space_group_name_H-M   'P 1'
#
loop_
_entity.id
_entity.type
_entity.pdbx_description
1 polymer ?
#
loop_
_entity_poly.entity_id
_entity_poly.type
_entity_poly.pdbx_seq_one_letter_code
_entity_poly.pdbx_strand_id
1 'polypeptide(L)'
;MDTLLLKYKTVKEADVKVWFKAASVSAFPKDGGACVKYKDLQIAVFNFSRLDKWYACQNLSPEKQENVLSRGMLGDHKGIPKIACPLHKKTFSLETGENLNADLAPIAVYPIKIEAENVYIGFSE
;
A
#
# COMPACT_ATOMS: atom_id res chain seq x y z
N MET A 1 -1.48 4.70 -23.18
CA MET A 1 -1.63 3.64 -22.17
C MET A 1 -0.35 3.58 -21.38
N ASP A 2 -0.39 4.11 -20.16
CA ASP A 2 0.79 4.38 -19.35
C ASP A 2 1.43 3.10 -18.79
N THR A 3 2.64 2.83 -19.25
CA THR A 3 3.41 1.60 -19.00
C THR A 3 3.83 1.39 -17.54
N LEU A 4 3.81 2.45 -16.71
CA LEU A 4 4.21 2.41 -15.30
C LEU A 4 3.15 1.78 -14.39
N LEU A 5 1.88 2.10 -14.60
CA LEU A 5 0.79 1.56 -13.78
C LEU A 5 0.58 0.06 -14.04
N LEU A 6 0.81 -0.39 -15.28
CA LEU A 6 0.72 -1.81 -15.66
C LEU A 6 1.72 -2.73 -14.94
N LYS A 7 2.76 -2.15 -14.32
CA LYS A 7 3.74 -2.90 -13.52
C LYS A 7 3.19 -3.30 -12.15
N TYR A 8 2.22 -2.56 -11.63
CA TYR A 8 1.62 -2.81 -10.33
C TYR A 8 0.40 -3.71 -10.49
N LYS A 9 0.40 -4.83 -9.76
CA LYS A 9 -0.69 -5.81 -9.78
C LYS A 9 -1.04 -6.17 -8.35
N THR A 10 -2.34 -6.17 -8.05
CA THR A 10 -2.84 -6.65 -6.77
C THR A 10 -2.47 -8.12 -6.60
N VAL A 11 -1.97 -8.47 -5.43
CA VAL A 11 -1.65 -9.85 -5.03
C VAL A 11 -2.61 -10.24 -3.92
N LYS A 12 -3.24 -11.41 -4.04
CA LYS A 12 -4.01 -12.01 -2.94
C LYS A 12 -3.09 -12.91 -2.13
N GLU A 13 -3.39 -13.11 -0.86
CA GLU A 13 -2.58 -13.95 0.03
C GLU A 13 -2.37 -15.37 -0.51
N ALA A 14 -3.42 -15.97 -1.09
CA ALA A 14 -3.35 -17.30 -1.72
C ALA A 14 -2.44 -17.37 -2.96
N ASP A 15 -2.18 -16.23 -3.60
CA ASP A 15 -1.35 -16.13 -4.82
C ASP A 15 0.10 -15.73 -4.51
N VAL A 16 0.46 -15.56 -3.24
CA VAL A 16 1.82 -15.17 -2.83
C VAL A 16 2.79 -16.32 -3.07
N LYS A 17 3.82 -16.07 -3.88
CA LYS A 17 4.94 -17.00 -4.09
C LYS A 17 6.19 -16.58 -3.32
N VAL A 18 6.36 -15.28 -3.10
CA VAL A 18 7.53 -14.73 -2.41
C VAL A 18 7.12 -13.78 -1.30
N TRP A 19 7.67 -14.02 -0.12
CA TRP A 19 7.63 -13.10 1.01
C TRP A 19 8.92 -12.31 1.09
N PHE A 20 8.87 -11.04 0.70
CA PHE A 20 10.01 -10.14 0.78
C PHE A 20 10.10 -9.50 2.16
N LYS A 21 11.23 -9.68 2.85
CA LYS A 21 11.52 -9.02 4.12
C LYS A 21 11.78 -7.53 3.89
N ALA A 22 10.86 -6.67 4.31
CA ALA A 22 10.95 -5.22 4.12
C ALA A 22 11.85 -4.55 5.16
N ALA A 23 11.44 -4.55 6.42
CA ALA A 23 12.19 -3.98 7.55
C ALA A 23 11.61 -4.48 8.89
N SER A 24 12.22 -4.08 10.02
CA SER A 24 11.62 -4.29 11.35
C SER A 24 10.34 -3.46 11.51
N VAL A 25 9.40 -3.94 12.32
CA VAL A 25 8.17 -3.20 12.68
C VAL A 25 8.46 -1.79 13.21
N SER A 26 9.59 -1.62 13.91
CA SER A 26 10.03 -0.34 14.49
C SER A 26 10.48 0.70 13.45
N ALA A 27 10.76 0.27 12.22
CA ALA A 27 11.14 1.16 11.12
C ALA A 27 9.93 1.88 10.49
N PHE A 28 8.69 1.44 10.81
CA PHE A 28 7.47 2.03 10.27
C PHE A 28 6.82 2.94 11.33
N PRO A 29 6.40 4.16 10.95
CA PRO A 29 5.71 5.06 11.86
C PRO A 29 4.34 4.47 12.25
N LYS A 30 3.99 4.60 13.54
CA LYS A 30 2.66 4.26 14.04
C LYS A 30 1.61 5.15 13.38
N ASP A 31 0.51 4.56 12.93
CA ASP A 31 -0.57 5.21 12.19
C ASP A 31 -0.07 6.02 10.98
N GLY A 32 0.96 5.52 10.33
CA GLY A 32 1.59 6.16 9.17
C GLY A 32 2.13 5.16 8.16
N GLY A 33 2.75 5.69 7.11
CA GLY A 33 3.33 4.91 6.03
C GLY A 33 4.84 5.11 5.88
N ALA A 34 5.50 4.11 5.31
CA ALA A 34 6.86 4.20 4.80
C ALA A 34 6.94 3.60 3.39
N CYS A 35 7.90 4.07 2.60
CA CYS A 35 8.16 3.53 1.27
C CYS A 35 9.19 2.41 1.35
N VAL A 36 8.88 1.28 0.73
CA VAL A 36 9.76 0.12 0.58
C VAL A 36 10.03 -0.09 -0.90
N LYS A 37 11.32 -0.19 -1.27
CA LYS A 37 11.72 -0.53 -2.64
C LYS A 37 11.76 -2.05 -2.81
N TYR A 38 11.09 -2.56 -3.83
CA TYR A 38 11.17 -3.96 -4.24
C TYR A 38 11.42 -4.04 -5.75
N LYS A 39 12.61 -4.49 -6.16
CA LYS A 39 13.06 -4.43 -7.56
C LYS A 39 12.90 -2.99 -8.09
N ASP A 40 12.14 -2.80 -9.17
CA ASP A 40 11.82 -1.49 -9.77
C ASP A 40 10.51 -0.87 -9.25
N LEU A 41 9.86 -1.52 -8.27
CA LEU A 41 8.60 -1.06 -7.68
C LEU A 41 8.86 -0.33 -6.36
N GLN A 42 8.00 0.66 -6.09
CA GLN A 42 7.92 1.32 -4.79
C GLN A 42 6.59 0.95 -4.15
N ILE A 43 6.64 0.35 -2.98
CA ILE A 43 5.49 -0.11 -2.22
C ILE A 43 5.33 0.78 -0.99
N ALA A 44 4.16 1.34 -0.81
CA ALA A 44 3.79 2.03 0.41
C ALA A 44 3.26 1.00 1.42
N VAL A 45 3.89 0.94 2.59
CA VAL A 45 3.52 0.04 3.68
C VAL A 45 3.05 0.88 4.85
N PHE A 46 1.92 0.51 5.45
CA PHE A 46 1.25 1.26 6.49
C PHE A 46 1.08 0.42 7.75
N ASN A 47 1.43 1.02 8.89
CA ASN A 47 1.16 0.46 10.20
C ASN A 47 -0.08 1.14 10.78
N PHE A 48 -1.23 0.48 10.68
CA PHE A 48 -2.50 0.98 11.23
C PHE A 48 -2.63 0.52 12.68
N SER A 49 -1.77 1.06 13.55
CA SER A 49 -1.65 0.63 14.94
C SER A 49 -2.94 0.75 15.74
N ARG A 50 -3.83 1.69 15.42
CA ARG A 50 -5.16 1.79 16.06
C ARG A 50 -6.08 0.59 15.80
N LEU A 51 -5.85 -0.14 14.72
CA LEU A 51 -6.60 -1.35 14.36
C LEU A 51 -5.78 -2.63 14.55
N ASP A 52 -4.53 -2.50 15.01
CA ASP A 52 -3.54 -3.58 15.04
C ASP A 52 -3.41 -4.31 13.68
N LYS A 53 -3.45 -3.54 12.59
CA LYS A 53 -3.43 -4.06 11.21
C LYS A 53 -2.34 -3.39 10.39
N TRP A 54 -1.85 -4.13 9.40
CA TRP A 54 -0.86 -3.66 8.45
C TRP A 54 -1.40 -3.77 7.02
N TYR A 55 -1.06 -2.79 6.19
CA TYR A 55 -1.49 -2.75 4.80
C TYR A 55 -0.34 -2.38 3.89
N ALA A 56 -0.42 -2.79 2.63
CA ALA A 56 0.49 -2.32 1.61
C ALA A 56 -0.19 -2.11 0.26
N CYS A 57 0.27 -1.09 -0.45
CA CYS A 57 -0.16 -0.78 -1.80
C CYS A 57 0.99 -0.21 -2.63
N GLN A 58 0.79 -0.02 -3.93
CA GLN A 58 1.74 0.75 -4.74
C GLN A 58 1.95 2.15 -4.15
N ASN A 59 3.18 2.67 -4.17
CA ASN A 59 3.46 4.05 -3.73
C ASN A 59 3.05 5.09 -4.79
N LEU A 60 2.89 4.64 -6.05
CA LEU A 60 2.54 5.47 -7.19
C LEU A 60 1.05 5.85 -7.17
N SER A 61 0.75 7.15 -7.05
CA SER A 61 -0.62 7.66 -7.15
C SER A 61 -1.08 7.67 -8.62
N PRO A 62 -2.25 7.09 -8.97
CA PRO A 62 -2.70 6.96 -10.36
C PRO A 62 -3.05 8.29 -11.05
N GLU A 63 -3.32 9.35 -10.28
CA GLU A 63 -3.75 10.65 -10.80
C GLU A 63 -2.67 11.41 -11.59
N LYS A 64 -1.46 11.52 -11.02
CA LYS A 64 -0.31 12.21 -11.64
C LYS A 64 0.95 11.34 -11.74
N GLN A 65 0.83 10.05 -11.40
CA GLN A 65 1.92 9.10 -11.43
C GLN A 65 3.12 9.53 -10.58
N GLU A 66 2.84 10.00 -9.37
CA GLU A 66 3.85 10.42 -8.39
C GLU A 66 3.95 9.41 -7.25
N ASN A 67 5.17 9.08 -6.83
CA ASN A 67 5.46 8.12 -5.77
C ASN A 67 5.27 8.75 -4.38
N VAL A 68 4.02 9.00 -3.99
CA VAL A 68 3.68 9.81 -2.81
C VAL A 68 2.71 9.17 -1.82
N LEU A 69 2.12 8.00 -2.13
CA LEU A 69 1.06 7.43 -1.29
C LEU A 69 1.53 7.02 0.11
N SER A 70 2.78 6.60 0.26
CA SER A 70 3.41 6.31 1.57
C SER A 70 3.41 7.50 2.53
N ARG A 71 3.30 8.73 2.01
CA ARG A 71 3.23 9.97 2.79
C ARG A 71 1.80 10.47 2.99
N GLY A 72 0.82 9.71 2.53
CA GLY A 72 -0.59 10.06 2.66
C GLY A 72 -1.11 9.95 4.09
N MET A 73 -2.30 10.49 4.29
CA MET A 73 -2.99 10.43 5.58
C MET A 73 -3.84 9.16 5.66
N LEU A 74 -3.59 8.32 6.67
CA LEU A 74 -4.44 7.18 6.99
C LEU A 74 -5.76 7.66 7.61
N GLY A 75 -6.81 6.89 7.40
CA GLY A 75 -8.10 7.12 8.06
C GLY A 75 -9.09 6.04 7.70
N ASP A 76 -10.37 6.34 7.94
CA ASP A 76 -11.48 5.48 7.55
C ASP A 76 -12.44 6.21 6.58
N HIS A 77 -13.20 5.42 5.84
CA HIS A 77 -14.41 5.88 5.19
C HIS A 77 -15.52 4.86 5.42
N LYS A 78 -16.44 5.17 6.34
CA LYS A 78 -17.55 4.28 6.71
C LYS A 78 -17.05 2.90 7.18
N GLY A 79 -15.95 2.90 7.93
CA GLY A 79 -15.32 1.67 8.43
C GLY A 79 -14.30 1.03 7.47
N ILE A 80 -14.17 1.51 6.23
CA ILE A 80 -13.16 1.02 5.28
C ILE A 80 -11.83 1.72 5.56
N PRO A 81 -10.75 1.01 5.92
CA PRO A 81 -9.41 1.59 6.07
C PRO A 81 -8.94 2.19 4.75
N LYS A 82 -8.47 3.44 4.78
CA LYS A 82 -8.07 4.16 3.58
C LYS A 82 -6.77 4.93 3.73
N ILE A 83 -6.19 5.28 2.58
CA ILE A 83 -5.12 6.25 2.43
C ILE A 83 -5.59 7.42 1.57
N ALA A 84 -5.38 8.65 2.05
CA ALA A 84 -5.59 9.86 1.27
C ALA A 84 -4.26 10.34 0.66
N CYS A 85 -4.22 10.46 -0.66
CA CYS A 85 -3.06 11.00 -1.38
C CYS A 85 -2.72 12.40 -0.82
N PRO A 86 -1.45 12.64 -0.41
CA PRO A 86 -1.09 13.87 0.30
C PRO A 86 -1.22 15.11 -0.59
N LEU A 87 -1.03 14.95 -1.91
CA LEU A 87 -1.03 16.05 -2.87
C LEU A 87 -2.44 16.42 -3.35
N HIS A 88 -3.27 15.43 -3.67
CA HIS A 88 -4.52 15.65 -4.41
C HIS A 88 -5.78 15.13 -3.70
N LYS A 89 -5.61 14.58 -2.49
CA LYS A 89 -6.71 14.18 -1.58
C LYS A 89 -7.61 13.05 -2.09
N LYS A 90 -7.28 12.45 -3.23
CA LYS A 90 -7.90 11.20 -3.69
C LYS A 90 -7.67 10.10 -2.67
N THR A 91 -8.72 9.35 -2.39
CA THR A 91 -8.73 8.33 -1.35
C THR A 91 -8.82 6.93 -1.94
N PHE A 92 -8.07 6.00 -1.36
CA PHE A 92 -8.02 4.62 -1.81
C PHE A 92 -8.22 3.67 -0.64
N SER A 93 -9.02 2.63 -0.85
CA SER A 93 -9.16 1.53 0.10
C SER A 93 -7.82 0.81 0.27
N LEU A 94 -7.40 0.59 1.51
CA LEU A 94 -6.20 -0.20 1.81
C LEU A 94 -6.47 -1.71 1.77
N GLU A 95 -7.73 -2.11 1.76
CA GLU A 95 -8.15 -3.51 1.67
C GLU A 95 -8.29 -3.97 0.22
N THR A 96 -8.92 -3.14 -0.63
CA THR A 96 -9.25 -3.49 -2.03
C THR A 96 -8.45 -2.72 -3.07
N GLY A 97 -7.85 -1.59 -2.69
CA GLY A 97 -7.18 -0.67 -3.62
C GLY A 97 -8.14 0.25 -4.38
N GLU A 98 -9.45 0.09 -4.22
CA GLU A 98 -10.44 0.88 -4.96
C GLU A 98 -10.34 2.36 -4.62
N ASN A 99 -10.47 3.20 -5.65
CA ASN A 99 -10.60 4.63 -5.47
C ASN A 99 -12.01 4.95 -4.93
N LEU A 100 -12.07 5.41 -3.67
CA LEU A 100 -13.34 5.67 -2.97
C LEU A 100 -14.07 6.91 -3.51
N ASN A 101 -13.41 7.68 -4.37
CA ASN A 101 -14.01 8.80 -5.10
C ASN A 101 -14.66 8.37 -6.43
N ALA A 102 -14.44 7.12 -6.87
CA ALA A 102 -14.97 6.53 -8.10
C ALA A 102 -14.59 7.29 -9.40
N ASP A 103 -13.43 7.95 -9.41
CA ASP A 103 -12.96 8.73 -10.57
C ASP A 103 -11.58 8.32 -11.09
N LEU A 104 -10.86 7.47 -10.35
CA LEU A 104 -9.55 6.93 -10.75
C LEU A 104 -9.54 5.41 -10.78
N ALA A 105 -8.58 4.86 -11.51
CA ALA A 105 -8.26 3.44 -11.47
C ALA A 105 -7.88 3.00 -10.03
N PRO A 106 -8.19 1.75 -9.65
CA PRO A 106 -7.73 1.19 -8.38
C PRO A 106 -6.21 1.11 -8.33
N ILE A 107 -5.67 1.18 -7.13
CA ILE A 107 -4.25 0.94 -6.86
C ILE A 107 -4.01 -0.53 -6.53
N ALA A 108 -2.85 -1.06 -6.88
CA ALA A 108 -2.48 -2.41 -6.48
C ALA A 108 -2.28 -2.50 -4.96
N VAL A 109 -2.78 -3.58 -4.35
CA VAL A 109 -2.56 -3.92 -2.94
C VAL A 109 -1.78 -5.22 -2.80
N TYR A 110 -1.03 -5.33 -1.70
CA TYR A 110 -0.11 -6.44 -1.45
C TYR A 110 -0.34 -7.02 -0.05
N PRO A 111 -0.32 -8.35 0.13
CA PRO A 111 -0.44 -8.97 1.44
C PRO A 111 0.73 -8.60 2.32
N ILE A 112 0.47 -8.37 3.61
CA ILE A 112 1.49 -8.14 4.63
C ILE A 112 1.44 -9.26 5.66
N LYS A 113 2.62 -9.73 6.07
CA LYS A 113 2.80 -10.63 7.20
C LYS A 113 3.81 -10.05 8.17
N ILE A 114 3.55 -10.17 9.47
CA ILE A 114 4.50 -9.83 10.53
C ILE A 114 5.03 -11.13 11.14
N GLU A 115 6.34 -11.30 11.18
CA GLU A 115 6.98 -12.49 11.75
C GLU A 115 8.28 -12.09 12.44
N ALA A 116 8.47 -12.52 13.69
CA ALA A 116 9.64 -12.20 14.50
C ALA A 116 10.04 -10.70 14.44
N GLU A 117 9.07 -9.81 14.67
CA GLU A 117 9.24 -8.34 14.63
C GLU A 117 9.69 -7.76 13.28
N ASN A 118 9.54 -8.52 12.19
CA ASN A 118 9.83 -8.08 10.83
C ASN A 118 8.55 -8.05 9.98
N VAL A 119 8.49 -7.04 9.12
CA VAL A 119 7.41 -6.83 8.16
C VAL A 119 7.80 -7.48 6.83
N TYR A 120 6.91 -8.30 6.29
CA TYR A 120 7.06 -8.99 5.02
C TYR A 120 5.96 -8.57 4.04
N ILE A 121 6.32 -8.41 2.77
CA ILE A 121 5.41 -8.07 1.67
C ILE A 121 5.29 -9.28 0.74
N GLY A 122 4.07 -9.69 0.45
CA GLY A 122 3.76 -10.81 -0.44
C GLY A 122 3.72 -10.39 -1.90
N PHE A 123 4.45 -11.11 -2.75
CA PHE A 123 4.47 -10.93 -4.20
C PHE A 123 4.11 -12.25 -4.91
N SER A 124 3.38 -12.15 -6.02
CA SER A 124 2.97 -13.29 -6.83
C SER A 124 4.06 -13.79 -7.80
N GLU A 125 5.07 -12.94 -8.04
CA GLU A 125 6.10 -13.03 -9.10
C GLU A 125 5.58 -13.27 -10.52
#